data_AF-A0A7K2A5Z9-F1
#
_entry.id   AF-A0A7K2A5Z9-F1
#
_cell.length_a   1.000
_cell.length_b   1.000
_cell.length_c   1.000
_cell.angle_alpha   90.00
_cell.angle_beta   90.00
_cell.angle_gamma   90.00
#
_symmetry.space_group_name_H-M   'P 1'
#
loop_
_entity.id
_entity.type
_entity.pdbx_description
1 polymer ?
#
loop_
_entity_poly.entity_id
_entity_poly.type
_entity_poly.pdbx_seq_one_letter_code
_entity_poly.pdbx_strand_id
1 'polypeptide(L)'
;MAGVRVIDLAPVGPAARATRLLADYGADVVKVGPVPRHATVAVVPPPYAYSGYRGMRRALFDLKSDEGRDAFLALTRDADVVVESFRPGVADRLGVGYEAVRALNERVVYCSTSGYGQTGPRRHWAGHDLNYLAVSGYVHCSGRDADGTPALPGATVADIAAGGMHAALAMLAALLRRDRTGRGEYLDVSVADGAIGMMSLYADEHLATGAEPGPGHYILTGRYACYGVYACADGRHLSVAAIEHAFWANLCRELGLERYIDAQTDDAAQDEIRAAITAVLASADRDEWVRRLGPADCCVAPVNSVSEAVADEQYRARGVVVKAEHPTEGTIEQIAPVWAGAEPAGSPCDLPDLTLTHTAELLAEAGYDESRIAEMAAAGVIA
;
A
#
# COMPACT_ATOMS: atom_id res chain seq x y z
N MET A 1 15.32 -10.87 2.13
CA MET A 1 15.74 -10.39 0.80
C MET A 1 17.21 -9.97 0.75
N ALA A 2 18.04 -10.40 1.72
CA ALA A 2 19.47 -10.08 1.72
C ALA A 2 20.12 -10.56 0.41
N GLY A 3 20.90 -9.69 -0.22
CA GLY A 3 21.53 -9.94 -1.52
C GLY A 3 20.67 -9.60 -2.74
N VAL A 4 19.45 -9.07 -2.56
CA VAL A 4 18.62 -8.55 -3.66
C VAL A 4 18.82 -7.03 -3.78
N ARG A 5 19.28 -6.55 -4.93
CA ARG A 5 19.41 -5.11 -5.27
C ARG A 5 18.25 -4.62 -6.12
N VAL A 6 17.60 -3.54 -5.68
CA VAL A 6 16.43 -2.93 -6.34
C VAL A 6 16.74 -1.48 -6.70
N ILE A 7 16.58 -1.12 -7.98
CA ILE A 7 16.70 0.27 -8.45
C ILE A 7 15.28 0.85 -8.63
N ASP A 8 14.96 1.89 -7.86
CA ASP A 8 13.61 2.49 -7.80
C ASP A 8 13.58 3.90 -8.38
N LEU A 9 13.01 4.06 -9.57
CA LEU A 9 12.77 5.33 -10.24
C LEU A 9 11.43 6.00 -9.86
N ALA A 10 10.60 5.35 -9.03
CA ALA A 10 9.29 5.87 -8.68
C ALA A 10 9.39 6.88 -7.54
N PRO A 11 8.95 8.15 -7.72
CA PRO A 11 9.05 9.16 -6.66
C PRO A 11 8.10 8.87 -5.50
N VAL A 12 6.86 8.48 -5.79
CA VAL A 12 5.74 8.31 -4.83
C VAL A 12 4.78 7.23 -5.32
N GLY A 13 3.75 6.93 -4.52
CA GLY A 13 2.62 6.11 -4.93
C GLY A 13 2.91 4.60 -4.85
N PRO A 14 2.29 3.78 -5.70
CA PRO A 14 2.32 2.32 -5.61
C PRO A 14 3.73 1.71 -5.62
N ALA A 15 4.58 2.04 -6.60
CA ALA A 15 5.94 1.49 -6.67
C ALA A 15 6.79 1.89 -5.46
N ALA A 16 6.72 3.14 -5.01
CA ALA A 16 7.44 3.58 -3.82
C ALA A 16 7.00 2.81 -2.56
N ARG A 17 5.74 2.38 -2.47
CA ARG A 17 5.27 1.49 -1.40
C ARG A 17 5.78 0.06 -1.59
N ALA A 18 5.82 -0.44 -2.81
CA ALA A 18 6.31 -1.77 -3.13
C ALA A 18 7.80 -1.94 -2.77
N THR A 19 8.66 -1.02 -3.22
CA THR A 19 10.10 -1.03 -2.92
C THR A 19 10.35 -0.83 -1.44
N ARG A 20 9.50 -0.05 -0.77
CA ARG A 20 9.53 0.12 0.68
C ARG A 20 9.28 -1.19 1.44
N LEU A 21 8.32 -2.00 1.00
CA LEU A 21 8.15 -3.34 1.54
C LEU A 21 9.40 -4.20 1.31
N LEU A 22 9.99 -4.16 0.11
CA LEU A 22 11.20 -4.96 -0.15
C LEU A 22 12.40 -4.52 0.72
N ALA A 23 12.58 -3.22 0.94
CA ALA A 23 13.60 -2.68 1.84
C ALA A 23 13.40 -3.17 3.29
N ASP A 24 12.15 -3.17 3.78
CA ASP A 24 11.82 -3.73 5.10
C ASP A 24 12.24 -5.20 5.23
N TYR A 25 12.10 -5.99 4.17
CA TYR A 25 12.54 -7.38 4.14
C TYR A 25 14.03 -7.56 3.82
N GLY A 26 14.81 -6.48 3.82
CA GLY A 26 16.27 -6.47 3.70
C GLY A 26 16.82 -6.45 2.27
N ALA A 27 16.03 -5.98 1.29
CA ALA A 27 16.57 -5.68 -0.04
C ALA A 27 17.41 -4.39 0.00
N ASP A 28 18.49 -4.34 -0.78
CA ASP A 28 19.29 -3.13 -1.02
C ASP A 28 18.55 -2.26 -2.05
N VAL A 29 17.75 -1.32 -1.57
CA VAL A 29 16.95 -0.44 -2.42
C VAL A 29 17.66 0.89 -2.64
N VAL A 30 17.92 1.20 -3.91
CA VAL A 30 18.47 2.48 -4.37
C VAL A 30 17.37 3.30 -5.01
N LYS A 31 16.93 4.35 -4.31
CA LYS A 31 15.95 5.31 -4.84
C LYS A 31 16.64 6.31 -5.76
N VAL A 32 16.26 6.30 -7.03
CA VAL A 32 16.78 7.19 -8.05
C VAL A 32 15.88 8.40 -8.23
N GLY A 33 16.45 9.59 -8.17
CA GLY A 33 15.76 10.85 -8.38
C GLY A 33 16.45 11.76 -9.40
N PRO A 34 15.80 12.85 -9.82
CA PRO A 34 16.42 13.86 -10.67
C PRO A 34 17.42 14.71 -9.89
N VAL A 35 18.47 15.19 -10.56
CA VAL A 35 19.34 16.24 -10.02
C VAL A 35 18.54 17.51 -9.69
N PRO A 36 18.93 18.30 -8.66
CA PRO A 36 18.16 19.46 -8.20
C PRO A 36 17.83 20.49 -9.28
N ARG A 37 18.71 20.70 -10.28
CA ARG A 37 18.51 21.68 -11.37
C ARG A 37 17.32 21.33 -12.30
N HIS A 38 16.95 20.05 -12.36
CA HIS A 38 15.87 19.55 -13.22
C HIS A 38 14.63 19.13 -12.44
N ALA A 39 14.63 19.27 -11.12
CA ALA A 39 13.48 19.01 -10.28
C ALA A 39 12.43 20.12 -10.46
N THR A 40 11.53 19.99 -11.43
CA THR A 40 10.28 20.75 -11.44
C THR A 40 9.42 20.22 -10.28
N VAL A 41 9.61 20.82 -9.10
CA VAL A 41 9.01 20.43 -7.81
C VAL A 41 9.24 18.94 -7.52
N ALA A 42 10.45 18.58 -7.07
CA ALA A 42 10.61 17.29 -6.41
C ALA A 42 9.64 17.27 -5.22
N VAL A 43 8.63 16.40 -5.29
CA VAL A 43 7.85 16.06 -4.10
C VAL A 43 8.83 15.33 -3.21
N VAL A 44 9.39 16.04 -2.23
CA VAL A 44 10.15 15.44 -1.12
C VAL A 44 9.10 15.18 -0.04
N PRO A 45 8.64 13.93 0.12
CA PRO A 45 7.65 13.66 1.15
C PRO A 45 8.28 13.92 2.53
N PRO A 46 7.47 14.34 3.50
CA PRO A 46 7.94 14.52 4.87
C PRO A 46 8.46 13.20 5.45
N PRO A 47 9.30 13.22 6.50
CA PRO A 47 9.94 12.01 7.05
C PRO A 47 8.99 10.90 7.51
N TYR A 48 7.71 11.22 7.79
CA TYR A 48 6.70 10.23 8.16
C TYR A 48 6.02 9.56 6.95
N ALA A 49 6.15 10.12 5.74
CA ALA A 49 5.59 9.53 4.54
C ALA A 49 6.51 8.42 4.01
N TYR A 50 5.92 7.35 3.47
CA TYR A 50 6.66 6.17 2.99
C TYR A 50 7.68 5.63 4.01
N SER A 51 7.40 5.81 5.31
CA SER A 51 8.27 5.41 6.41
C SER A 51 9.67 6.01 6.35
N GLY A 52 9.77 7.26 5.87
CA GLY A 52 11.02 8.02 5.83
C GLY A 52 12.09 7.45 4.92
N TYR A 53 11.74 6.54 4.01
CA TYR A 53 12.70 5.80 3.17
C TYR A 53 13.74 5.02 3.97
N ARG A 54 13.38 4.57 5.17
CA ARG A 54 14.26 3.75 6.02
C ARG A 54 14.79 2.53 5.27
N GLY A 55 16.07 2.24 5.48
CA GLY A 55 16.77 1.13 4.82
C GLY A 55 17.05 1.33 3.34
N MET A 56 16.89 2.54 2.79
CA MET A 56 17.15 2.85 1.38
C MET A 56 18.35 3.76 1.20
N ARG A 57 19.07 3.55 0.10
CA ARG A 57 20.07 4.47 -0.44
C ARG A 57 19.44 5.35 -1.51
N ARG A 58 20.12 6.44 -1.87
CA ARG A 58 19.61 7.42 -2.83
C ARG A 58 20.66 7.79 -3.86
N ALA A 59 20.28 7.89 -5.12
CA ALA A 59 21.14 8.37 -6.19
C ALA A 59 20.40 9.40 -7.05
N LEU A 60 21.11 10.42 -7.53
CA LEU A 60 20.54 11.49 -8.33
C LEU A 60 21.20 11.58 -9.70
N PHE A 61 20.40 11.52 -10.76
CA PHE A 61 20.87 11.56 -12.15
C PHE A 61 20.05 12.53 -13.00
N ASP A 62 20.71 13.17 -13.96
CA ASP A 62 20.04 13.79 -15.10
C ASP A 62 19.84 12.75 -16.21
N LEU A 63 18.71 12.05 -16.17
CA LEU A 63 18.34 11.04 -17.16
C LEU A 63 18.06 11.61 -18.56
N LYS A 64 18.03 12.94 -18.74
CA LYS A 64 17.90 13.56 -20.07
C LYS A 64 19.25 13.75 -20.76
N SER A 65 20.34 13.73 -20.00
CA SER A 65 21.69 13.74 -20.54
C SER A 65 22.13 12.32 -20.92
N ASP A 66 22.88 12.17 -22.01
CA ASP A 66 23.44 10.86 -22.38
C ASP A 66 24.31 10.29 -21.26
N GLU A 67 25.15 11.14 -20.64
CA GLU A 67 26.05 10.73 -19.57
C GLU A 67 25.31 10.28 -18.31
N GLY A 68 24.22 10.98 -17.93
CA GLY A 68 23.40 10.61 -16.77
C GLY A 68 22.56 9.35 -17.01
N ARG A 69 22.03 9.17 -18.23
CA ARG A 69 21.38 7.93 -18.65
C ARG A 69 22.36 6.75 -18.58
N ASP A 70 23.56 6.90 -19.15
CA ASP A 70 24.55 5.83 -19.21
C ASP A 70 25.05 5.45 -17.80
N ALA A 71 25.19 6.44 -16.91
CA ALA A 71 25.51 6.22 -15.50
C ALA A 71 24.40 5.48 -14.73
N PHE A 72 23.12 5.81 -14.97
CA PHE A 72 22.00 5.04 -14.45
C PHE A 72 22.03 3.59 -14.96
N LEU A 73 22.22 3.40 -16.27
CA LEU A 73 22.28 2.07 -16.89
C LEU A 73 23.43 1.23 -16.35
N ALA A 74 24.54 1.85 -15.93
CA ALA A 74 25.62 1.14 -15.25
C ALA A 74 25.17 0.53 -13.91
N LEU A 75 24.31 1.21 -13.15
CA LEU A 75 23.75 0.67 -11.89
C LEU A 75 22.85 -0.54 -12.10
N THR A 76 22.26 -0.72 -13.28
CA THR A 76 21.31 -1.81 -13.54
C THR A 76 21.98 -3.11 -13.96
N ARG A 77 23.29 -3.10 -14.26
CA ARG A 77 24.06 -4.30 -14.66
C ARG A 77 23.96 -5.45 -13.67
N ASP A 78 24.02 -5.12 -12.38
CA ASP A 78 23.95 -6.10 -11.28
C ASP A 78 22.67 -5.97 -10.45
N ALA A 79 21.67 -5.22 -10.95
CA ALA A 79 20.38 -5.10 -10.28
C ALA A 79 19.55 -6.38 -10.46
N ASP A 80 18.89 -6.82 -9.39
CA ASP A 80 17.91 -7.89 -9.47
C ASP A 80 16.57 -7.40 -9.98
N VAL A 81 16.21 -6.17 -9.57
CA VAL A 81 14.95 -5.53 -9.91
C VAL A 81 15.18 -4.07 -10.32
N VAL A 82 14.53 -3.63 -11.38
CA VAL A 82 14.35 -2.20 -11.70
C VAL A 82 12.86 -1.91 -11.69
N VAL A 83 12.44 -0.84 -11.03
CA VAL A 83 11.04 -0.43 -10.97
C VAL A 83 10.87 1.04 -11.28
N GLU A 84 9.83 1.35 -12.04
CA GLU A 84 9.47 2.73 -12.37
C GLU A 84 7.95 2.94 -12.36
N SER A 85 7.55 4.21 -12.33
CA SER A 85 6.15 4.61 -12.29
C SER A 85 5.81 5.75 -13.25
N PHE A 86 6.54 5.84 -14.36
CA PHE A 86 6.29 6.84 -15.38
C PHE A 86 5.05 6.50 -16.20
N ARG A 87 4.53 7.51 -16.91
CA ARG A 87 3.46 7.28 -17.90
C ARG A 87 4.00 6.36 -19.01
N PRO A 88 3.13 5.56 -19.65
CA PRO A 88 3.55 4.67 -20.73
C PRO A 88 4.36 5.36 -21.82
N GLY A 89 5.50 4.73 -22.17
CA GLY A 89 6.46 5.22 -23.16
C GLY A 89 7.43 6.31 -22.68
N VAL A 90 7.37 6.76 -21.42
CA VAL A 90 8.35 7.72 -20.87
C VAL A 90 9.70 7.07 -20.64
N ALA A 91 9.76 5.90 -20.00
CA ALA A 91 11.00 5.20 -19.71
C ALA A 91 11.80 4.89 -20.99
N ASP A 92 11.12 4.44 -22.04
CA ASP A 92 11.74 4.17 -23.34
C ASP A 92 12.31 5.44 -23.99
N ARG A 93 11.58 6.55 -23.92
CA ARG A 93 12.04 7.85 -24.45
C ARG A 93 13.25 8.40 -23.68
N LEU A 94 13.36 8.08 -22.40
CA LEU A 94 14.54 8.39 -21.57
C LEU A 94 15.70 7.39 -21.79
N GLY A 95 15.47 6.31 -22.53
CA GLY A 95 16.47 5.26 -22.74
C GLY A 95 16.76 4.41 -21.50
N VAL A 96 15.83 4.39 -20.54
CA VAL A 96 15.94 3.61 -19.28
C VAL A 96 14.87 2.52 -19.19
N GLY A 97 14.14 2.27 -20.28
CA GLY A 97 13.11 1.26 -20.38
C GLY A 97 13.65 -0.18 -20.37
N TYR A 98 12.73 -1.14 -20.37
CA TYR A 98 13.04 -2.56 -20.20
C TYR A 98 14.10 -3.07 -21.17
N GLU A 99 13.95 -2.81 -22.47
CA GLU A 99 14.87 -3.35 -23.47
C GLU A 99 16.29 -2.77 -23.31
N ALA A 100 16.43 -1.50 -22.92
CA ALA A 100 17.73 -0.88 -22.65
C ALA A 100 18.42 -1.51 -21.44
N VAL A 101 17.66 -1.76 -20.37
CA VAL A 101 18.19 -2.39 -19.16
C VAL A 101 18.50 -3.88 -19.39
N ARG A 102 17.59 -4.60 -20.05
CA ARG A 102 17.73 -6.03 -20.37
C ARG A 102 18.94 -6.30 -21.28
N ALA A 103 19.25 -5.40 -22.21
CA ALA A 103 20.43 -5.53 -23.08
C ALA A 103 21.76 -5.58 -22.29
N LEU A 104 21.78 -5.01 -21.08
CA LEU A 104 22.92 -5.04 -20.16
C LEU A 104 22.81 -6.17 -19.13
N ASN A 105 21.59 -6.57 -18.79
CA ASN A 105 21.30 -7.55 -17.76
C ASN A 105 20.07 -8.40 -18.12
N GLU A 106 20.29 -9.57 -18.73
CA GLU A 106 19.19 -10.47 -19.11
C GLU A 106 18.47 -11.11 -17.91
N ARG A 107 19.02 -10.98 -16.71
CA ARG A 107 18.46 -11.51 -15.45
C ARG A 107 17.52 -10.53 -14.76
N VAL A 108 17.45 -9.28 -15.21
CA VAL A 108 16.69 -8.21 -14.55
C VAL A 108 15.18 -8.48 -14.55
N VAL A 109 14.55 -8.35 -13.38
CA VAL A 109 13.09 -8.19 -13.28
C VAL A 109 12.78 -6.71 -13.42
N TYR A 110 12.08 -6.32 -14.48
CA TYR A 110 11.73 -4.92 -14.70
C TYR A 110 10.24 -4.72 -14.45
N CYS A 111 9.88 -3.89 -13.47
CA CYS A 111 8.51 -3.63 -13.08
C CYS A 111 8.09 -2.21 -13.48
N SER A 112 7.16 -2.11 -14.42
CA SER A 112 6.45 -0.87 -14.70
C SER A 112 5.18 -0.82 -13.88
N THR A 113 5.03 0.20 -13.04
CA THR A 113 3.79 0.42 -12.28
C THR A 113 3.05 1.62 -12.84
N SER A 114 1.83 1.44 -13.34
CA SER A 114 1.06 2.54 -13.91
C SER A 114 -0.41 2.46 -13.51
N GLY A 115 -1.13 3.59 -13.63
CA GLY A 115 -2.50 3.67 -13.15
C GLY A 115 -3.46 2.70 -13.86
N TYR A 116 -3.30 2.53 -15.17
CA TYR A 116 -4.21 1.77 -16.04
C TYR A 116 -3.49 0.77 -16.95
N GLY A 117 -2.26 0.40 -16.60
CA GLY A 117 -1.40 -0.47 -17.41
C GLY A 117 -0.70 0.23 -18.56
N GLN A 118 0.27 -0.46 -19.15
CA GLN A 118 1.05 0.01 -20.31
C GLN A 118 0.28 -0.14 -21.63
N THR A 119 -0.81 -0.90 -21.63
CA THR A 119 -1.66 -1.16 -22.78
C THR A 119 -3.13 -0.80 -22.50
N GLY A 120 -3.99 -0.92 -23.50
CA GLY A 120 -5.42 -0.61 -23.37
C GLY A 120 -5.78 0.87 -23.63
N PRO A 121 -7.08 1.20 -23.59
CA PRO A 121 -7.60 2.50 -24.01
C PRO A 121 -7.33 3.62 -22.98
N ARG A 122 -7.16 3.27 -21.69
CA ARG A 122 -6.96 4.22 -20.60
C ARG A 122 -5.51 4.40 -20.19
N ARG A 123 -4.54 3.75 -20.85
CA ARG A 123 -3.11 3.78 -20.49
C ARG A 123 -2.51 5.19 -20.34
N HIS A 124 -3.09 6.19 -20.99
CA HIS A 124 -2.63 7.59 -20.93
C HIS A 124 -3.44 8.48 -19.97
N TRP A 125 -4.45 7.93 -19.31
CA TRP A 125 -5.21 8.66 -18.29
C TRP A 125 -4.34 8.90 -17.05
N ALA A 126 -4.51 10.07 -16.45
CA ALA A 126 -3.99 10.34 -15.12
C ALA A 126 -4.96 9.79 -14.07
N GLY A 127 -4.43 9.41 -12.92
CA GLY A 127 -5.25 8.97 -11.80
C GLY A 127 -4.48 9.03 -10.50
N HIS A 128 -5.23 9.11 -9.42
CA HIS A 128 -4.78 8.88 -8.06
C HIS A 128 -5.62 7.77 -7.44
N ASP A 129 -5.26 7.37 -6.22
CA ASP A 129 -5.91 6.33 -5.43
C ASP A 129 -7.43 6.20 -5.65
N LEU A 130 -8.17 7.30 -5.43
CA LEU A 130 -9.62 7.33 -5.58
C LEU A 130 -10.11 7.03 -7.01
N ASN A 131 -9.40 7.48 -8.04
CA ASN A 131 -9.81 7.24 -9.42
C ASN A 131 -9.74 5.76 -9.78
N TYR A 132 -8.71 5.06 -9.30
CA TYR A 132 -8.54 3.62 -9.53
C TYR A 132 -9.64 2.81 -8.81
N LEU A 133 -9.95 3.18 -7.56
CA LEU A 133 -11.08 2.61 -6.83
C LEU A 133 -12.41 2.90 -7.53
N ALA A 134 -12.61 4.11 -8.05
CA ALA A 134 -13.83 4.48 -8.76
C ALA A 134 -14.04 3.65 -10.04
N VAL A 135 -13.01 3.51 -10.90
CA VAL A 135 -13.16 2.75 -12.16
C VAL A 135 -13.31 1.24 -11.94
N SER A 136 -12.90 0.73 -10.78
CA SER A 136 -13.03 -0.69 -10.42
C SER A 136 -14.40 -1.06 -9.86
N GLY A 137 -15.27 -0.09 -9.58
CA GLY A 137 -16.54 -0.31 -8.89
C GLY A 137 -16.44 -0.34 -7.36
N TYR A 138 -15.23 -0.30 -6.79
CA TYR A 138 -15.01 -0.30 -5.33
C TYR A 138 -15.83 0.77 -4.61
N VAL A 139 -15.70 2.04 -5.06
CA VAL A 139 -16.39 3.16 -4.41
C VAL A 139 -17.91 3.03 -4.56
N HIS A 140 -18.41 2.48 -5.68
CA HIS A 140 -19.85 2.26 -5.85
C HIS A 140 -20.44 1.29 -4.82
N CYS A 141 -19.66 0.29 -4.39
CA CYS A 141 -20.05 -0.68 -3.37
C CYS A 141 -19.89 -0.17 -1.92
N SER A 142 -19.20 0.95 -1.71
CA SER A 142 -19.06 1.59 -0.39
C SER A 142 -20.39 2.14 0.14
N GLY A 143 -20.51 2.30 1.46
CA GLY A 143 -21.63 3.01 2.08
C GLY A 143 -21.86 4.41 1.50
N ARG A 144 -23.06 4.96 1.72
CA ARG A 144 -23.41 6.32 1.30
C ARG A 144 -23.24 7.30 2.46
N ASP A 145 -22.83 8.52 2.14
CA ASP A 145 -22.87 9.64 3.08
C ASP A 145 -24.30 10.20 3.23
N ALA A 146 -24.44 11.29 4.00
CA ALA A 146 -25.73 11.90 4.29
C ALA A 146 -26.45 12.44 3.03
N ASP A 147 -25.71 12.77 1.97
CA ASP A 147 -26.25 13.28 0.70
C ASP A 147 -26.53 12.14 -0.31
N GLY A 148 -26.28 10.88 0.07
CA GLY A 148 -26.43 9.73 -0.81
C GLY A 148 -25.24 9.51 -1.75
N THR A 149 -24.13 10.22 -1.55
CA THR A 149 -22.90 10.07 -2.33
C THR A 149 -22.09 8.89 -1.79
N PRO A 150 -21.43 8.08 -2.64
CA PRO A 150 -20.48 7.09 -2.15
C PRO A 150 -19.43 7.69 -1.22
N ALA A 151 -19.27 7.12 -0.03
CA ALA A 151 -18.33 7.62 0.96
C ALA A 151 -16.88 7.46 0.47
N LEU A 152 -16.05 8.47 0.75
CA LEU A 152 -14.62 8.41 0.44
C LEU A 152 -13.91 7.38 1.34
N PRO A 153 -13.03 6.54 0.79
CA PRO A 153 -12.23 5.63 1.59
C PRO A 153 -11.22 6.41 2.45
N GLY A 154 -11.02 5.95 3.70
CA GLY A 154 -10.15 6.63 4.67
C GLY A 154 -8.65 6.32 4.54
N ALA A 155 -8.25 5.42 3.63
CA ALA A 155 -6.86 5.04 3.38
C ALA A 155 -6.55 5.08 1.88
N THR A 156 -5.27 5.15 1.52
CA THR A 156 -4.84 5.04 0.11
C THR A 156 -4.83 3.56 -0.31
N VAL A 157 -6.01 2.95 -0.42
CA VAL A 157 -6.20 1.51 -0.62
C VAL A 157 -5.68 1.07 -1.98
N ALA A 158 -5.94 1.84 -3.04
CA ALA A 158 -5.45 1.48 -4.36
C ALA A 158 -3.93 1.59 -4.44
N ASP A 159 -3.34 2.66 -3.90
CA ASP A 159 -1.89 2.84 -3.94
C ASP A 159 -1.16 1.75 -3.15
N ILE A 160 -1.66 1.40 -1.95
CA ILE A 160 -0.98 0.40 -1.10
C ILE A 160 -1.31 -1.03 -1.50
N ALA A 161 -2.59 -1.40 -1.60
CA ALA A 161 -3.02 -2.79 -1.77
C ALA A 161 -3.14 -3.17 -3.24
N ALA A 162 -3.90 -2.41 -4.02
CA ALA A 162 -4.13 -2.74 -5.43
C ALA A 162 -2.87 -2.62 -6.28
N GLY A 163 -2.07 -1.58 -6.07
CA GLY A 163 -0.84 -1.35 -6.83
C GLY A 163 0.40 -1.86 -6.09
N GLY A 164 0.71 -1.29 -4.92
CA GLY A 164 1.99 -1.53 -4.24
C GLY A 164 2.23 -2.98 -3.81
N MET A 165 1.26 -3.60 -3.12
CA MET A 165 1.37 -5.00 -2.68
C MET A 165 1.36 -5.97 -3.88
N HIS A 166 0.56 -5.71 -4.92
CA HIS A 166 0.57 -6.52 -6.13
C HIS A 166 1.90 -6.40 -6.89
N ALA A 167 2.49 -5.20 -6.98
CA ALA A 167 3.81 -5.02 -7.56
C ALA A 167 4.88 -5.77 -6.77
N ALA A 168 4.86 -5.68 -5.43
CA ALA A 168 5.77 -6.44 -4.57
C ALA A 168 5.62 -7.95 -4.78
N LEU A 169 4.38 -8.47 -4.81
CA LEU A 169 4.10 -9.87 -5.07
C LEU A 169 4.59 -10.32 -6.46
N ALA A 170 4.34 -9.52 -7.49
CA ALA A 170 4.76 -9.82 -8.85
C ALA A 170 6.28 -9.86 -8.98
N MET A 171 6.99 -8.90 -8.36
CA MET A 171 8.45 -8.87 -8.32
C MET A 171 9.01 -10.10 -7.58
N LEU A 172 8.46 -10.47 -6.42
CA LEU A 172 8.87 -11.66 -5.68
C LEU A 172 8.65 -12.94 -6.50
N ALA A 173 7.50 -13.07 -7.16
CA ALA A 173 7.20 -14.22 -8.02
C ALA A 173 8.16 -14.30 -9.22
N ALA A 174 8.49 -13.16 -9.84
CA ALA A 174 9.43 -13.08 -10.94
C ALA A 174 10.87 -13.42 -10.52
N LEU A 175 11.31 -12.96 -9.35
CA LEU A 175 12.61 -13.34 -8.77
C LEU A 175 12.69 -14.86 -8.53
N LEU A 176 11.64 -15.47 -7.97
CA LEU A 176 11.56 -16.93 -7.79
C LEU A 176 11.59 -17.69 -9.11
N ARG A 177 10.94 -17.17 -10.17
CA ARG A 177 11.01 -17.76 -11.52
C ARG A 177 12.40 -17.63 -12.10
N ARG A 178 13.01 -16.46 -12.01
CA ARG A 178 14.37 -16.16 -12.49
C ARG A 178 15.40 -17.11 -11.88
N ASP A 179 15.28 -17.46 -10.61
CA ASP A 179 16.21 -18.39 -9.96
C ASP A 179 16.16 -19.81 -10.58
N ARG A 180 15.05 -20.17 -11.22
CA ARG A 180 14.90 -21.45 -11.94
C ARG A 180 15.27 -21.35 -13.41
N THR A 181 14.92 -20.24 -14.05
CA THR A 181 15.07 -20.06 -15.51
C THR A 181 16.40 -19.42 -15.91
N GLY A 182 17.06 -18.77 -14.97
CA GLY A 182 18.23 -17.94 -15.23
C GLY A 182 17.92 -16.59 -15.89
N ARG A 183 16.65 -16.26 -16.17
CA ARG A 183 16.25 -15.09 -16.96
C ARG A 183 15.20 -14.26 -16.22
N GLY A 184 15.33 -12.94 -16.31
CA GLY A 184 14.35 -12.01 -15.80
C GLY A 184 13.17 -11.82 -16.76
N GLU A 185 12.27 -10.90 -16.43
CA GLU A 185 11.05 -10.63 -17.19
C GLU A 185 10.56 -9.20 -16.99
N TYR A 186 9.68 -8.76 -17.88
CA TYR A 186 8.98 -7.49 -17.79
C TYR A 186 7.62 -7.68 -17.12
N LEU A 187 7.33 -6.84 -16.12
CA LEU A 187 6.07 -6.83 -15.39
C LEU A 187 5.34 -5.50 -15.67
N ASP A 188 4.14 -5.59 -16.23
CA ASP A 188 3.19 -4.46 -16.35
C ASP A 188 2.18 -4.59 -15.21
N VAL A 189 2.32 -3.75 -14.18
CA VAL A 189 1.44 -3.75 -13.00
C VAL A 189 0.53 -2.53 -13.05
N SER A 190 -0.73 -2.78 -13.35
CA SER A 190 -1.82 -1.78 -13.36
C SER A 190 -2.47 -1.66 -11.99
N VAL A 191 -2.54 -0.44 -11.45
CA VAL A 191 -3.25 -0.18 -10.18
C VAL A 191 -4.76 -0.45 -10.35
N ALA A 192 -5.33 -0.09 -11.50
CA ALA A 192 -6.73 -0.36 -11.80
C ALA A 192 -7.04 -1.86 -11.88
N ASP A 193 -6.11 -2.68 -12.40
CA ASP A 193 -6.28 -4.13 -12.49
C ASP A 193 -6.26 -4.76 -11.09
N GLY A 194 -5.34 -4.31 -10.23
CA GLY A 194 -5.37 -4.69 -8.83
C GLY A 194 -6.66 -4.24 -8.12
N ALA A 195 -7.19 -3.07 -8.48
CA ALA A 195 -8.38 -2.53 -7.84
C ALA A 195 -9.64 -3.34 -8.20
N ILE A 196 -9.80 -3.73 -9.46
CA ILE A 196 -10.87 -4.66 -9.87
C ILE A 196 -10.63 -6.07 -9.34
N GLY A 197 -9.37 -6.51 -9.19
CA GLY A 197 -9.03 -7.77 -8.54
C GLY A 197 -9.51 -7.85 -7.08
N MET A 198 -9.40 -6.76 -6.32
CA MET A 198 -9.98 -6.67 -4.97
C MET A 198 -11.51 -6.76 -4.96
N MET A 199 -12.16 -6.45 -6.08
CA MET A 199 -13.61 -6.53 -6.28
C MET A 199 -14.06 -7.88 -6.85
N SER A 200 -13.18 -8.86 -7.00
CA SER A 200 -13.47 -10.16 -7.65
C SER A 200 -14.75 -10.82 -7.13
N LEU A 201 -15.02 -10.81 -5.82
CA LEU A 201 -16.27 -11.38 -5.27
C LEU A 201 -17.53 -10.80 -5.94
N TYR A 202 -17.56 -9.51 -6.23
CA TYR A 202 -18.69 -8.81 -6.81
C TYR A 202 -18.62 -8.79 -8.34
N ALA A 203 -17.43 -8.57 -8.89
CA ALA A 203 -17.22 -8.55 -10.32
C ALA A 203 -17.51 -9.93 -10.94
N ASP A 204 -17.05 -11.02 -10.32
CA ASP A 204 -17.26 -12.37 -10.80
C ASP A 204 -18.73 -12.79 -10.71
N GLU A 205 -19.46 -12.34 -9.67
CA GLU A 205 -20.92 -12.56 -9.59
C GLU A 205 -21.64 -11.86 -10.75
N HIS A 206 -21.34 -10.58 -10.99
CA HIS A 206 -21.93 -9.84 -12.10
C HIS A 206 -21.64 -10.55 -13.43
N LEU A 207 -20.40 -10.97 -13.64
CA LEU A 207 -20.01 -11.70 -14.85
C LEU A 207 -20.73 -13.05 -15.00
N ALA A 208 -20.99 -13.75 -13.89
CA ALA A 208 -21.64 -15.05 -13.90
C ALA A 208 -23.16 -14.98 -14.01
N THR A 209 -23.79 -13.94 -13.46
CA THR A 209 -25.26 -13.90 -13.22
C THR A 209 -25.95 -12.66 -13.77
N GLY A 210 -25.22 -11.59 -14.06
CA GLY A 210 -25.77 -10.27 -14.41
C GLY A 210 -26.30 -9.48 -13.21
N ALA A 211 -26.03 -9.91 -11.97
CA ALA A 211 -26.35 -9.16 -10.76
C ALA A 211 -25.65 -7.79 -10.75
N GLU A 212 -26.23 -6.81 -10.06
CA GLU A 212 -25.63 -5.48 -9.86
C GLU A 212 -25.29 -5.26 -8.38
N PRO A 213 -24.10 -5.71 -7.91
CA PRO A 213 -23.68 -5.50 -6.54
C PRO A 213 -23.57 -4.02 -6.17
N GLY A 214 -23.98 -3.71 -4.95
CA GLY A 214 -23.91 -2.37 -4.37
C GLY A 214 -23.99 -2.41 -2.84
N PRO A 215 -24.16 -1.24 -2.20
CA PRO A 215 -24.28 -1.17 -0.74
C PRO A 215 -25.48 -1.99 -0.26
N GLY A 216 -25.29 -2.80 0.79
CA GLY A 216 -26.32 -3.67 1.33
C GLY A 216 -26.69 -4.88 0.45
N HIS A 217 -25.99 -5.14 -0.65
CA HIS A 217 -26.24 -6.32 -1.51
C HIS A 217 -25.85 -7.64 -0.81
N TYR A 218 -24.73 -7.61 -0.09
CA TYR A 218 -24.17 -8.72 0.69
C TYR A 218 -23.96 -8.39 2.16
N ILE A 219 -23.75 -9.44 2.96
CA ILE A 219 -23.41 -9.33 4.38
C ILE A 219 -22.24 -8.37 4.62
N LEU A 220 -21.14 -8.48 3.85
CA LEU A 220 -19.94 -7.63 3.97
C LEU A 220 -20.14 -6.19 3.48
N THR A 221 -21.28 -5.91 2.84
CA THR A 221 -21.71 -4.56 2.45
C THR A 221 -22.84 -4.03 3.33
N GLY A 222 -23.13 -4.70 4.45
CA GLY A 222 -24.12 -4.24 5.44
C GLY A 222 -25.55 -4.73 5.21
N ARG A 223 -25.77 -5.79 4.40
CA ARG A 223 -27.13 -6.32 4.17
C ARG A 223 -27.85 -6.70 5.46
N TYR A 224 -27.14 -7.26 6.42
CA TYR A 224 -27.71 -7.75 7.68
C TYR A 224 -27.20 -6.98 8.89
N ALA A 225 -28.02 -6.87 9.93
CA ALA A 225 -27.72 -6.14 11.17
C ALA A 225 -26.52 -6.71 11.94
N CYS A 226 -26.13 -7.96 11.66
CA CYS A 226 -24.96 -8.58 12.24
C CYS A 226 -23.63 -8.07 11.64
N TYR A 227 -23.67 -7.20 10.62
CA TYR A 227 -22.49 -6.59 10.01
C TYR A 227 -22.72 -5.08 9.78
N GLY A 228 -22.14 -4.23 10.63
CA GLY A 228 -22.39 -2.79 10.58
C GLY A 228 -21.60 -1.97 11.60
N VAL A 229 -21.86 -0.67 11.61
CA VAL A 229 -21.28 0.29 12.56
C VAL A 229 -22.40 0.96 13.34
N TYR A 230 -22.29 0.96 14.67
CA TYR A 230 -23.36 1.41 15.58
C TYR A 230 -22.83 2.47 16.56
N ALA A 231 -23.59 3.53 16.74
CA ALA A 231 -23.28 4.59 17.71
C ALA A 231 -23.61 4.14 19.15
N CYS A 232 -22.80 4.62 20.10
CA CYS A 232 -22.95 4.44 21.53
C CYS A 232 -23.45 5.73 22.20
N ALA A 233 -23.70 5.70 23.52
CA ALA A 233 -24.22 6.85 24.28
C ALA A 233 -23.33 8.11 24.19
N ASP A 234 -22.01 7.90 24.10
CA ASP A 234 -20.98 8.94 23.97
C ASP A 234 -20.78 9.47 22.54
N GLY A 235 -21.59 9.00 21.57
CA GLY A 235 -21.47 9.34 20.16
C GLY A 235 -20.28 8.71 19.44
N ARG A 236 -19.49 7.85 20.12
CA ARG A 236 -18.47 7.02 19.48
C ARG A 236 -19.10 5.73 18.96
N HIS A 237 -18.35 4.96 18.18
CA HIS A 237 -18.92 3.86 17.40
C HIS A 237 -18.25 2.51 17.70
N LEU A 238 -19.03 1.45 17.56
CA LEU A 238 -18.58 0.06 17.52
C LEU A 238 -18.76 -0.48 16.11
N SER A 239 -17.82 -1.32 15.69
CA SER A 239 -18.03 -2.25 14.58
C SER A 239 -18.64 -3.54 15.11
N VAL A 240 -19.61 -4.09 14.39
CA VAL A 240 -20.23 -5.39 14.62
C VAL A 240 -20.00 -6.22 13.36
N ALA A 241 -19.44 -7.41 13.49
CA ALA A 241 -19.17 -8.33 12.38
C ALA A 241 -19.47 -9.79 12.76
N ALA A 242 -20.57 -10.03 13.47
CA ALA A 242 -21.01 -11.32 13.97
C ALA A 242 -21.68 -12.17 12.88
N ILE A 243 -20.92 -12.56 11.85
CA ILE A 243 -21.44 -13.25 10.67
C ILE A 243 -21.89 -14.68 11.00
N GLU A 244 -21.07 -15.42 11.74
CA GLU A 244 -21.39 -16.78 12.14
C GLU A 244 -22.49 -16.79 13.19
N HIS A 245 -23.46 -17.69 13.02
CA HIS A 245 -24.63 -17.79 13.89
C HIS A 245 -24.29 -17.90 15.38
N ALA A 246 -23.19 -18.56 15.74
CA ALA A 246 -22.75 -18.66 17.14
C ALA A 246 -22.39 -17.29 17.74
N PHE A 247 -21.65 -16.45 17.01
CA PHE A 247 -21.26 -15.12 17.44
C PHE A 247 -22.46 -14.16 17.45
N TRP A 248 -23.35 -14.28 16.45
CA TRP A 248 -24.62 -13.55 16.44
C TRP A 248 -25.48 -13.89 17.66
N ALA A 249 -25.62 -15.19 17.97
CA ALA A 249 -26.39 -15.62 19.12
C ALA A 249 -25.80 -15.12 20.45
N ASN A 250 -24.47 -15.08 20.58
CA ASN A 250 -23.80 -14.50 21.74
C ASN A 250 -24.08 -13.00 21.84
N LEU A 251 -23.95 -12.26 20.74
CA LEU A 251 -24.27 -10.84 20.70
C LEU A 251 -25.72 -10.58 21.11
N CYS A 252 -26.68 -11.32 20.56
CA CYS A 252 -28.09 -11.20 20.94
C CYS A 252 -28.30 -11.41 22.45
N ARG A 253 -27.68 -12.43 23.05
CA ARG A 253 -27.79 -12.67 24.51
C ARG A 253 -27.19 -11.53 25.31
N GLU A 254 -26.01 -11.05 24.93
CA GLU A 254 -25.38 -9.91 25.62
C GLU A 254 -26.21 -8.62 25.50
N LEU A 255 -26.93 -8.43 24.40
CA LEU A 255 -27.80 -7.27 24.21
C LEU A 255 -29.23 -7.46 24.75
N GLY A 256 -29.61 -8.66 25.23
CA GLY A 256 -30.99 -8.97 25.65
C GLY A 256 -31.98 -9.00 24.47
N LEU A 257 -31.50 -9.47 23.32
CA LEU A 257 -32.16 -9.48 22.01
C LEU A 257 -32.31 -10.91 21.46
N GLU A 258 -32.46 -11.91 22.33
CA GLU A 258 -32.48 -13.34 21.98
C GLU A 258 -33.58 -13.71 20.98
N ARG A 259 -34.66 -12.94 20.94
CA ARG A 259 -35.76 -13.13 19.98
C ARG A 259 -35.32 -12.99 18.51
N TYR A 260 -34.17 -12.38 18.24
CA TYR A 260 -33.64 -12.20 16.88
C TYR A 260 -32.58 -13.22 16.47
N ILE A 261 -32.25 -14.20 17.34
CA ILE A 261 -31.22 -15.21 17.04
C ILE A 261 -31.52 -15.93 15.72
N ASP A 262 -32.75 -16.42 15.56
CA ASP A 262 -33.15 -17.19 14.37
C ASP A 262 -33.56 -16.30 13.17
N ALA A 263 -33.52 -14.96 13.33
CA ALA A 263 -33.88 -13.98 12.30
C ALA A 263 -32.67 -13.29 11.65
N GLN A 264 -31.45 -13.80 11.89
CA GLN A 264 -30.19 -13.17 11.49
C GLN A 264 -30.17 -12.72 10.02
N THR A 265 -30.63 -13.60 9.12
CA THR A 265 -30.62 -13.39 7.67
C THR A 265 -32.03 -13.19 7.09
N ASP A 266 -33.02 -12.90 7.93
CA ASP A 266 -34.38 -12.58 7.48
C ASP A 266 -34.43 -11.12 7.02
N ASP A 267 -34.50 -10.89 5.71
CA ASP A 267 -34.55 -9.56 5.10
C ASP A 267 -35.73 -8.72 5.64
N ALA A 268 -36.87 -9.34 5.97
CA ALA A 268 -38.05 -8.63 6.46
C ALA A 268 -37.88 -8.10 7.90
N ALA A 269 -36.98 -8.70 8.69
CA ALA A 269 -36.74 -8.33 10.08
C ALA A 269 -35.60 -7.31 10.25
N GLN A 270 -34.80 -7.04 9.22
CA GLN A 270 -33.53 -6.33 9.39
C GLN A 270 -33.66 -4.90 9.92
N ASP A 271 -34.68 -4.15 9.50
CA ASP A 271 -34.89 -2.79 9.99
C ASP A 271 -35.23 -2.79 11.48
N GLU A 272 -36.05 -3.74 11.92
CA GLU A 272 -36.40 -3.93 13.34
C GLU A 272 -35.16 -4.34 14.15
N ILE A 273 -34.38 -5.30 13.66
CA ILE A 273 -33.17 -5.79 14.34
C ILE A 273 -32.15 -4.65 14.46
N ARG A 274 -31.91 -3.87 13.40
CA ARG A 274 -30.99 -2.72 13.45
C ARG A 274 -31.45 -1.67 14.44
N ALA A 275 -32.74 -1.35 14.47
CA ALA A 275 -33.30 -0.41 15.43
C ALA A 275 -33.11 -0.90 16.87
N ALA A 276 -33.34 -2.19 17.13
CA ALA A 276 -33.14 -2.79 18.45
C ALA A 276 -31.67 -2.76 18.90
N ILE A 277 -30.73 -3.18 18.04
CA ILE A 277 -29.29 -3.10 18.34
C ILE A 277 -28.88 -1.66 18.63
N THR A 278 -29.30 -0.72 17.77
CA THR A 278 -28.99 0.71 17.93
C THR A 278 -29.49 1.24 19.28
N ALA A 279 -30.73 0.92 19.65
CA ALA A 279 -31.31 1.37 20.90
C ALA A 279 -30.56 0.82 22.13
N VAL A 280 -30.15 -0.46 22.10
CA VAL A 280 -29.39 -1.06 23.21
C VAL A 280 -27.99 -0.45 23.27
N LEU A 281 -27.26 -0.39 22.16
CA LEU A 281 -25.89 0.13 22.15
C LEU A 281 -25.82 1.62 22.54
N ALA A 282 -26.88 2.39 22.29
CA ALA A 282 -27.00 3.79 22.74
C ALA A 282 -27.18 3.96 24.27
N SER A 283 -27.28 2.88 25.05
CA SER A 283 -27.48 2.95 26.52
C SER A 283 -26.19 3.03 27.34
N ALA A 284 -25.03 2.78 26.74
CA ALA A 284 -23.73 2.87 27.40
C ALA A 284 -22.65 3.39 26.43
N ASP A 285 -21.52 3.82 27.00
CA ASP A 285 -20.39 4.35 26.26
C ASP A 285 -19.66 3.24 25.48
N ARG A 286 -18.97 3.60 24.39
CA ARG A 286 -18.28 2.63 23.52
C ARG A 286 -17.34 1.72 24.31
N ASP A 287 -16.50 2.27 25.18
CA ASP A 287 -15.48 1.48 25.89
C ASP A 287 -16.08 0.57 26.97
N GLU A 288 -17.28 0.88 27.48
CA GLU A 288 -18.02 -0.05 28.34
C GLU A 288 -18.48 -1.27 27.54
N TRP A 289 -19.04 -1.05 26.35
CA TRP A 289 -19.39 -2.13 25.44
C TRP A 289 -18.18 -2.94 25.00
N VAL A 290 -17.04 -2.31 24.68
CA VAL A 290 -15.82 -3.06 24.30
C VAL A 290 -15.37 -3.98 25.42
N ARG A 291 -15.34 -3.52 26.68
CA ARG A 291 -14.98 -4.37 27.83
C ARG A 291 -15.92 -5.57 28.00
N ARG A 292 -17.19 -5.40 27.65
CA ARG A 292 -18.22 -6.44 27.79
C ARG A 292 -18.23 -7.41 26.60
N LEU A 293 -18.27 -6.89 25.38
CA LEU A 293 -18.54 -7.64 24.15
C LEU A 293 -17.27 -8.15 23.47
N GLY A 294 -16.15 -7.42 23.59
CA GLY A 294 -14.88 -7.77 22.95
C GLY A 294 -14.38 -9.19 23.29
N PRO A 295 -14.30 -9.59 24.57
CA PRO A 295 -13.86 -10.93 24.97
C PRO A 295 -14.96 -12.00 24.93
N ALA A 296 -16.19 -11.66 24.51
CA ALA A 296 -17.38 -12.50 24.63
C ALA A 296 -17.76 -13.23 23.33
N ASP A 297 -16.81 -13.43 22.40
CA ASP A 297 -17.05 -14.05 21.09
C ASP A 297 -18.26 -13.44 20.35
N CYS A 298 -18.37 -12.11 20.38
CA CYS A 298 -19.45 -11.35 19.74
C CYS A 298 -19.02 -10.67 18.43
N CYS A 299 -17.74 -10.75 18.06
CA CYS A 299 -17.18 -10.03 16.89
C CYS A 299 -17.47 -8.52 16.91
N VAL A 300 -17.27 -7.90 18.08
CA VAL A 300 -17.44 -6.46 18.30
C VAL A 300 -16.09 -5.82 18.62
N ALA A 301 -15.77 -4.70 17.96
CA ALA A 301 -14.55 -3.95 18.19
C ALA A 301 -14.81 -2.43 18.14
N PRO A 302 -14.02 -1.59 18.85
CA PRO A 302 -14.17 -0.15 18.77
C PRO A 302 -13.80 0.38 17.38
N VAL A 303 -14.54 1.38 16.92
CA VAL A 303 -14.06 2.24 15.83
C VAL A 303 -13.09 3.25 16.43
N ASN A 304 -11.79 2.95 16.31
CA ASN A 304 -10.70 3.77 16.83
C ASN A 304 -10.35 4.91 15.87
N SER A 305 -10.06 6.08 16.45
CA SER A 305 -9.25 7.11 15.80
C SER A 305 -7.80 6.63 15.61
N VAL A 306 -7.04 7.33 14.77
CA VAL A 306 -5.61 7.00 14.55
C VAL A 306 -4.81 7.09 15.85
N SER A 307 -5.08 8.10 16.69
CA SER A 307 -4.40 8.27 17.99
C SER A 307 -4.70 7.14 18.96
N GLU A 308 -5.95 6.64 18.98
CA GLU A 308 -6.31 5.46 19.79
C GLU A 308 -5.62 4.21 19.25
N ALA A 309 -5.63 4.00 17.93
CA ALA A 309 -5.02 2.82 17.31
C ALA A 309 -3.50 2.74 17.58
N VAL A 310 -2.75 3.83 17.46
CA VAL A 310 -1.30 3.80 17.74
C VAL A 310 -0.96 3.73 19.23
N ALA A 311 -1.92 4.00 20.12
CA ALA A 311 -1.76 3.87 21.57
C ALA A 311 -2.23 2.51 22.10
N ASP A 312 -2.97 1.74 21.30
CA ASP A 312 -3.57 0.46 21.69
C ASP A 312 -2.52 -0.58 22.14
N GLU A 313 -2.81 -1.24 23.25
CA GLU A 313 -1.93 -2.22 23.88
C GLU A 313 -1.60 -3.38 22.92
N GLN A 314 -2.54 -3.83 22.09
CA GLN A 314 -2.33 -4.91 21.15
C GLN A 314 -1.25 -4.55 20.11
N TYR A 315 -1.30 -3.34 19.56
CA TYR A 315 -0.31 -2.90 18.57
C TYR A 315 1.04 -2.61 19.21
N ARG A 316 1.05 -2.06 20.44
CA ARG A 316 2.27 -1.81 21.22
C ARG A 316 2.97 -3.12 21.60
N ALA A 317 2.22 -4.11 22.14
CA ALA A 317 2.74 -5.42 22.52
C ALA A 317 3.28 -6.21 21.34
N ARG A 318 2.74 -5.99 20.14
CA ARG A 318 3.19 -6.61 18.89
C ARG A 318 4.33 -5.87 18.19
N GLY A 319 4.84 -4.78 18.78
CA GLY A 319 5.91 -3.98 18.18
C GLY A 319 5.51 -3.33 16.85
N VAL A 320 4.22 -3.06 16.64
CA VAL A 320 3.73 -2.43 15.40
C VAL A 320 4.07 -0.94 15.36
N VAL A 321 4.19 -0.29 16.51
CA VAL A 321 4.71 1.07 16.62
C VAL A 321 6.17 1.00 17.07
N VAL A 322 7.08 1.55 16.27
CA VAL A 322 8.53 1.51 16.51
C VAL A 322 9.12 2.91 16.51
N LYS A 323 10.22 3.06 17.24
CA LYS A 323 11.06 4.26 17.22
C LYS A 323 11.97 4.27 16.00
N ALA A 324 12.22 5.46 15.49
CA ALA A 324 13.12 5.71 14.38
C ALA A 324 13.92 6.98 14.63
N GLU A 325 15.21 6.95 14.40
CA GLU A 325 16.08 8.12 14.60
C GLU A 325 16.14 8.92 13.30
N HIS A 326 15.64 10.16 13.33
CA HIS A 326 15.76 11.11 12.23
C HIS A 326 17.01 11.98 12.42
N PRO A 327 17.85 12.17 11.38
CA PRO A 327 19.11 12.91 11.47
C PRO A 327 19.00 14.33 12.04
N THR A 328 17.88 15.01 11.81
CA THR A 328 17.67 16.40 12.24
C THR A 328 16.47 16.60 13.17
N GLU A 329 15.51 15.67 13.19
CA GLU A 329 14.28 15.80 13.98
C GLU A 329 14.34 14.99 15.29
N GLY A 330 15.40 14.19 15.47
CA GLY A 330 15.56 13.28 16.62
C GLY A 330 14.68 12.05 16.49
N THR A 331 14.36 11.43 17.62
CA THR A 331 13.54 10.21 17.66
C THR A 331 12.08 10.50 17.31
N ILE A 332 11.56 9.81 16.29
CA ILE A 332 10.13 9.79 15.93
C ILE A 332 9.54 8.37 16.07
N GLU A 333 8.21 8.25 16.08
CA GLU A 333 7.53 6.96 16.01
C GLU A 333 6.92 6.72 14.61
N GLN A 334 6.96 5.47 14.14
CA GLN A 334 6.36 5.06 12.87
C GLN A 334 5.83 3.62 12.92
N ILE A 335 5.06 3.23 11.91
CA ILE A 335 4.58 1.85 11.77
C ILE A 335 5.71 0.93 11.30
N ALA A 336 5.91 -0.16 12.03
CA ALA A 336 6.85 -1.22 11.73
C ALA A 336 6.41 -2.04 10.51
N PRO A 337 7.32 -2.80 9.90
CA PRO A 337 6.94 -3.76 8.88
C PRO A 337 6.02 -4.83 9.47
N VAL A 338 5.16 -5.39 8.63
CA VAL A 338 4.39 -6.59 9.02
C VAL A 338 5.32 -7.79 8.89
N TRP A 339 5.98 -8.16 9.98
CA TRP A 339 6.98 -9.24 9.98
C TRP A 339 6.40 -10.64 9.82
N ALA A 340 5.11 -10.84 10.13
CA ALA A 340 4.47 -12.16 10.11
C ALA A 340 5.26 -13.26 10.86
N GLY A 341 5.94 -12.89 11.96
CA GLY A 341 6.78 -13.79 12.76
C GLY A 341 8.23 -13.91 12.30
N ALA A 342 8.62 -13.25 11.20
CA ALA A 342 10.03 -13.12 10.81
C ALA A 342 10.82 -12.26 11.79
N GLU A 343 12.13 -12.51 11.89
CA GLU A 343 13.02 -11.68 12.68
C GLU A 343 13.23 -10.31 12.01
N PRO A 344 13.03 -9.19 12.72
CA PRO A 344 13.32 -7.87 12.20
C PRO A 344 14.80 -7.73 11.83
N ALA A 345 15.07 -7.07 10.70
CA ALA A 345 16.41 -6.63 10.35
C ALA A 345 16.80 -5.40 11.21
N GLY A 346 17.05 -5.63 12.51
CA GLY A 346 17.53 -4.62 13.46
C GLY A 346 16.46 -3.68 14.05
N SER A 347 16.81 -3.07 15.19
CA SER A 347 16.06 -2.02 15.89
C SER A 347 17.03 -1.22 16.79
N PRO A 348 16.95 0.14 16.88
CA PRO A 348 16.04 1.05 16.18
C PRO A 348 16.35 1.20 14.68
N CYS A 349 15.40 1.73 13.92
CA CYS A 349 15.55 1.92 12.47
C CYS A 349 16.00 3.36 12.19
N ASP A 350 17.22 3.52 11.69
CA ASP A 350 17.74 4.84 11.30
C ASP A 350 17.07 5.32 10.01
N LEU A 351 16.65 6.58 9.99
CA LEU A 351 16.14 7.23 8.79
C LEU A 351 17.30 7.89 8.02
N PRO A 352 17.33 7.80 6.69
CA PRO A 352 18.35 8.47 5.89
C PRO A 352 18.18 10.00 5.93
N ASP A 353 19.30 10.71 5.88
CA ASP A 353 19.29 12.15 5.61
C ASP A 353 19.03 12.38 4.12
N LEU A 354 17.83 12.87 3.79
CA LEU A 354 17.43 13.13 2.40
C LEU A 354 18.15 14.34 1.77
N THR A 355 18.94 15.10 2.53
CA THR A 355 19.84 16.11 1.95
C THR A 355 21.11 15.47 1.38
N LEU A 356 21.45 14.26 1.80
CA LEU A 356 22.59 13.51 1.31
C LEU A 356 22.20 12.55 0.17
N THR A 357 23.21 12.13 -0.58
CA THR A 357 23.09 11.13 -1.64
C THR A 357 24.22 10.12 -1.51
N HIS A 358 24.00 8.94 -2.09
CA HIS A 358 24.96 7.86 -2.21
C HIS A 358 25.45 7.73 -3.67
N THR A 359 25.23 8.76 -4.50
CA THR A 359 25.44 8.68 -5.95
C THR A 359 26.90 8.35 -6.29
N ALA A 360 27.86 9.01 -5.63
CA ALA A 360 29.29 8.77 -5.88
C ALA A 360 29.72 7.35 -5.46
N GLU A 361 29.28 6.88 -4.29
CA GLU A 361 29.54 5.52 -3.80
C GLU A 361 28.99 4.47 -4.77
N LEU A 362 27.74 4.62 -5.19
CA LEU A 362 27.07 3.73 -6.12
C LEU A 362 27.73 3.70 -7.50
N LEU A 363 28.25 4.83 -7.98
CA LEU A 363 28.98 4.88 -9.24
C LEU A 363 30.36 4.24 -9.14
N ALA A 364 31.05 4.42 -8.01
CA ALA A 364 32.29 3.69 -7.73
C ALA A 364 32.06 2.18 -7.69
N GLU A 365 30.98 1.71 -7.04
CA GLU A 365 30.57 0.30 -7.10
C GLU A 365 30.34 -0.19 -8.55
N ALA A 366 29.81 0.67 -9.41
CA ALA A 366 29.57 0.38 -10.83
C ALA A 366 30.82 0.55 -11.72
N GLY A 367 31.99 0.85 -11.14
CA GLY A 367 33.28 0.90 -11.83
C GLY A 367 33.67 2.27 -12.39
N TYR A 368 33.02 3.36 -11.98
CA TYR A 368 33.46 4.71 -12.34
C TYR A 368 34.62 5.14 -11.45
N ASP A 369 35.64 5.77 -12.03
CA ASP A 369 36.73 6.36 -11.27
C ASP A 369 36.33 7.72 -10.64
N GLU A 370 37.06 8.11 -9.60
CA GLU A 370 36.80 9.34 -8.84
C GLU A 370 36.86 10.60 -9.72
N SER A 371 37.74 10.62 -10.72
CA SER A 371 37.89 11.79 -11.61
C SER A 371 36.64 11.97 -12.48
N ARG A 372 36.11 10.87 -13.03
CA ARG A 372 34.90 10.89 -13.84
C ARG A 372 33.68 11.27 -13.00
N ILE A 373 33.56 10.74 -11.78
CA ILE A 373 32.49 11.10 -10.85
C ILE A 373 32.53 12.61 -10.54
N ALA A 374 33.72 13.15 -10.25
CA ALA A 374 33.89 14.58 -9.97
C ALA A 374 33.54 15.47 -11.18
N GLU A 375 33.93 15.07 -12.40
CA GLU A 375 33.56 15.75 -13.63
C GLU A 375 32.03 15.78 -13.84
N MET A 376 31.37 14.63 -13.67
CA MET A 376 29.92 14.52 -13.82
C MET A 376 29.16 15.36 -12.79
N ALA A 377 29.64 15.40 -11.54
CA ALA A 377 29.08 16.22 -10.49
C ALA A 377 29.25 17.72 -10.79
N ALA A 378 30.44 18.13 -11.24
CA ALA A 378 30.71 19.52 -11.64
C ALA A 378 29.84 19.96 -12.84
N ALA A 379 29.57 19.04 -13.78
CA ALA A 379 28.66 19.27 -14.90
C ALA A 379 27.17 19.28 -14.50
N GLY A 380 26.83 18.88 -13.28
CA GLY A 380 25.45 18.78 -12.79
C GLY A 380 24.66 17.59 -13.37
N VAL A 381 25.37 16.59 -13.92
CA VAL A 381 24.80 15.35 -14.45
C VAL A 381 24.40 14.41 -13.31
N ILE A 382 25.10 14.49 -12.17
CA ILE A 382 24.82 13.77 -10.94
C ILE A 382 24.83 14.73 -9.74
N ALA A 383 24.28 14.31 -8.60
CA ALA A 383 24.30 15.07 -7.36
C ALA A 383 24.48 14.19 -6.12
#